data_AF-A0A897MU91-F1
#
_entry.id   AF-A0A897MU91-F1
#
_cell.length_a   1.000
_cell.length_b   1.000
_cell.length_c   1.000
_cell.angle_alpha   90.00
_cell.angle_beta   90.00
_cell.angle_gamma   90.00
#
_symmetry.space_group_name_H-M   'P 1'
#
loop_
_entity.id
_entity.type
_entity.pdbx_description
1 polymer ?
#
loop_
_entity_poly.entity_id
_entity_poly.type
_entity_poly.pdbx_seq_one_letter_code
_entity_poly.pdbx_strand_id
1 'polypeptide(L)'
;MTTEEQQVPGQRCQEWRVAYRDGKTPYELSVEEELPRRKVHDHLTGQCSHDGEEPPISRGRTHGVTAPECRGIRDRYAAGEAIEALQASTGRRWQTLVRHLTGACSHETAVEAPTVAKEEILRRDRVTAEECAQLRRGVRDADSVMAYADTVEHEYQAVLAHVNGECTHEIDAPPREPTDRSQDISTTECQTIRETYRSSPDTEVTDIAEEYGCSPTTIERHVTFRCSHPPVDALVTDVEAVQDILASGVEVDDGLSTLSSAEIVRLESAKNADRQEPARDLATPDPERVETTRSRVVRNTDLTHDMKRMYDHTCQVCGASRQGPDEDPYAEAHHIRPLGRPHDGPDEPENILVLCPNHHADFDYGRLTVDPETHRVTHTYEDAVDGTQLYIADPHELSDDHLTYHNRVIAGE
;
A
#
# COMPACT_ATOMS: atom_id res chain seq x y z
N MET A 1 -2.46 44.60 6.05
CA MET A 1 -1.21 44.41 6.82
C MET A 1 -0.73 43.02 6.47
N THR A 2 0.41 42.96 5.81
CA THR A 2 1.08 41.79 5.25
C THR A 2 1.39 40.78 6.36
N THR A 3 0.83 39.58 6.28
CA THR A 3 1.41 38.43 6.99
C THR A 3 2.65 38.06 6.20
N GLU A 4 3.81 38.55 6.66
CA GLU A 4 5.11 38.05 6.24
C GLU A 4 5.09 36.52 6.35
N GLU A 5 5.21 35.83 5.20
CA GLU A 5 5.65 34.45 5.20
C GLU A 5 6.96 34.42 5.98
N GLN A 6 6.94 33.89 7.19
CA GLN A 6 8.15 33.70 7.99
C GLN A 6 9.08 32.77 7.20
N GLN A 7 9.95 33.35 6.39
CA GLN A 7 11.03 32.64 5.72
C GLN A 7 11.94 32.10 6.81
N VAL A 8 12.12 30.78 6.84
CA VAL A 8 13.03 30.14 7.79
C VAL A 8 14.45 30.49 7.33
N PRO A 9 15.25 31.18 8.16
CA PRO A 9 16.60 31.56 7.77
C PRO A 9 17.51 30.32 7.70
N GLY A 10 18.52 30.37 6.84
CA GLY A 10 19.46 29.25 6.65
C GLY A 10 20.12 28.75 7.93
N GLN A 11 20.37 29.65 8.90
CA GLN A 11 20.89 29.30 10.22
C GLN A 11 19.94 28.37 11.01
N ARG A 12 18.62 28.61 10.95
CA ARG A 12 17.63 27.75 11.61
C ARG A 12 17.58 26.36 11.00
N CYS A 13 17.74 26.28 9.68
CA CYS A 13 17.85 25.00 9.00
C CYS A 13 19.07 24.19 9.46
N GLN A 14 20.21 24.85 9.70
CA GLN A 14 21.40 24.21 10.26
C GLN A 14 21.15 23.71 11.70
N GLU A 15 20.58 24.57 12.55
CA GLU A 15 20.25 24.23 13.94
C GLU A 15 19.31 23.02 14.03
N TRP A 16 18.30 22.94 13.16
CA TRP A 16 17.38 21.80 13.10
C TRP A 16 18.06 20.51 12.64
N ARG A 17 18.98 20.59 11.66
CA ARG A 17 19.74 19.42 11.19
C ARG A 17 20.67 18.87 12.27
N VAL A 18 21.31 19.75 13.06
CA VAL A 18 22.12 19.34 14.23
C VAL A 18 21.22 18.74 15.31
N ALA A 19 20.15 19.43 15.71
CA ALA A 19 19.25 18.96 16.75
C ALA A 19 18.58 17.62 16.41
N TYR A 20 18.28 17.37 15.12
CA TYR A 20 17.77 16.08 14.66
C TYR A 20 18.81 14.97 14.80
N ARG A 21 20.09 15.23 14.49
CA ARG A 21 21.17 14.24 14.68
C ARG A 21 21.45 13.98 16.16
N ASP A 22 21.23 14.98 17.01
CA ASP A 22 21.32 14.86 18.47
C ASP A 22 20.08 14.22 19.11
N GLY A 23 19.13 13.74 18.30
CA GLY A 23 18.03 12.88 18.72
C GLY A 23 16.65 13.55 18.80
N LYS A 24 16.52 14.84 18.46
CA LYS A 24 15.21 15.48 18.38
C LYS A 24 14.43 15.02 17.15
N THR A 25 13.15 14.79 17.35
CA THR A 25 12.24 14.41 16.28
C THR A 25 11.79 15.64 15.47
N PRO A 26 11.35 15.47 14.21
CA PRO A 26 10.76 16.55 13.43
C PRO A 26 9.48 17.14 14.06
N TYR A 27 8.87 16.40 15.01
CA TYR A 27 7.74 16.87 15.78
C TYR A 27 8.17 17.89 16.85
N GLU A 28 9.16 17.52 17.67
CA GLU A 28 9.67 18.39 18.74
C GLU A 28 10.20 19.71 18.16
N LEU A 29 10.93 19.63 17.03
CA LEU A 29 11.38 20.80 16.30
C LEU A 29 10.23 21.64 15.74
N SER A 30 9.11 21.04 15.34
CA SER A 30 7.94 21.80 14.87
C SER A 30 7.19 22.52 15.99
N VAL A 31 7.16 21.93 17.19
CA VAL A 31 6.53 22.51 18.38
C VAL A 31 7.37 23.64 18.96
N GLU A 32 8.69 23.45 19.06
CA GLU A 32 9.62 24.49 19.58
C GLU A 32 9.66 25.74 18.72
N GLU A 33 9.41 25.59 17.42
CA GLU A 33 9.54 26.65 16.42
C GLU A 33 8.20 27.24 16.00
N GLU A 34 7.09 26.69 16.50
CA GLU A 34 5.73 27.08 16.11
C GLU A 34 5.49 27.06 14.60
N LEU A 35 6.14 26.11 13.90
CA LEU A 35 6.08 25.97 12.44
C LEU A 35 5.42 24.67 12.02
N PRO A 36 4.75 24.62 10.85
CA PRO A 36 4.18 23.39 10.33
C PRO A 36 5.24 22.29 10.18
N ARG A 37 4.92 21.08 10.65
CA ARG A 37 5.83 19.92 10.60
C ARG A 37 6.39 19.64 9.20
N ARG A 38 5.58 19.85 8.17
CA ARG A 38 6.00 19.74 6.76
C ARG A 38 7.15 20.70 6.44
N LYS A 39 7.07 21.95 6.93
CA LYS A 39 8.09 22.97 6.72
C LYS A 39 9.41 22.61 7.42
N VAL A 40 9.34 22.13 8.66
CA VAL A 40 10.54 21.61 9.37
C VAL A 40 11.14 20.43 8.60
N HIS A 41 10.31 19.49 8.15
CA HIS A 41 10.74 18.33 7.38
C HIS A 41 11.40 18.69 6.03
N ASP A 42 10.85 19.68 5.32
CA ASP A 42 11.38 20.15 4.04
C ASP A 42 12.78 20.77 4.24
N HIS A 43 12.99 21.54 5.32
CA HIS A 43 14.30 22.08 5.66
C HIS A 43 15.30 21.00 6.16
N LEU A 44 14.84 20.03 6.95
CA LEU A 44 15.67 18.88 7.37
C LEU A 44 16.14 18.06 6.17
N THR A 45 15.28 17.87 5.17
CA THR A 45 15.55 17.03 3.98
C THR A 45 16.14 17.78 2.80
N GLY A 46 16.41 19.09 2.93
CA GLY A 46 17.09 19.87 1.90
C GLY A 46 16.18 20.43 0.81
N GLN A 47 14.87 20.42 0.99
CA GLN A 47 13.89 21.05 0.10
C GLN A 47 13.67 22.54 0.41
N CYS A 48 14.70 23.22 0.90
CA CYS A 48 14.69 24.64 1.22
C CYS A 48 15.49 25.42 0.18
N SER A 49 15.13 26.69 -0.06
CA SER A 49 15.77 27.55 -1.07
C SER A 49 17.15 28.11 -0.67
N HIS A 50 17.75 27.59 0.40
CA HIS A 50 19.05 28.02 0.91
C HIS A 50 19.96 26.81 1.18
N ASP A 51 21.25 27.01 0.98
CA ASP A 51 22.28 26.02 1.28
C ASP A 51 22.70 26.14 2.74
N GLY A 52 22.68 25.02 3.47
CA GLY A 52 23.17 24.92 4.84
C GLY A 52 24.53 24.23 4.88
N GLU A 53 25.41 24.63 5.79
CA GLU A 53 26.70 23.96 5.99
C GLU A 53 26.53 22.50 6.41
N GLU A 54 25.49 22.23 7.21
CA GLU A 54 25.14 20.88 7.61
C GLU A 54 24.36 20.16 6.50
N PRO A 55 24.83 19.00 6.00
CA PRO A 55 24.16 18.33 4.90
C PRO A 55 22.74 17.89 5.29
N PRO A 56 21.79 17.97 4.34
CA PRO A 56 20.41 17.56 4.56
C PRO A 56 20.32 16.09 4.94
N ILE A 57 19.35 15.77 5.78
CA ILE A 57 19.06 14.41 6.19
C ILE A 57 18.49 13.69 4.98
N SER A 58 19.20 12.64 4.53
CA SER A 58 18.76 11.78 3.43
C SER A 58 17.38 11.21 3.74
N ARG A 59 16.42 11.43 2.83
CA ARG A 59 15.09 10.80 2.90
C ARG A 59 15.25 9.28 2.89
N GLY A 60 15.05 8.67 4.05
CA GLY A 60 14.81 7.23 4.19
C GLY A 60 15.84 6.32 3.52
N ARG A 61 17.09 6.32 3.98
CA ARG A 61 17.75 5.02 4.19
C ARG A 61 17.63 4.73 5.67
N THR A 62 16.83 3.73 6.05
CA THR A 62 17.31 2.88 7.15
C THR A 62 18.67 2.41 6.66
N HIS A 63 19.76 2.90 7.27
CA HIS A 63 21.14 2.73 6.78
C HIS A 63 21.29 1.38 6.06
N GLY A 64 21.45 1.39 4.73
CA GLY A 64 21.57 0.14 4.00
C GLY A 64 22.73 -0.66 4.59
N VAL A 65 22.54 -1.97 4.80
CA VAL A 65 23.63 -2.83 5.24
C VAL A 65 24.73 -2.74 4.20
N THR A 66 25.93 -2.30 4.58
CA THR A 66 27.04 -2.20 3.62
C THR A 66 27.55 -3.58 3.24
N ALA A 67 28.26 -3.75 2.12
CA ALA A 67 28.83 -5.05 1.76
C ALA A 67 29.77 -5.63 2.86
N PRO A 68 30.63 -4.82 3.54
CA PRO A 68 31.40 -5.28 4.70
C PRO A 68 30.53 -5.69 5.89
N GLU A 69 29.47 -4.93 6.19
CA GLU A 69 28.53 -5.25 7.27
C GLU A 69 27.76 -6.54 6.96
N CYS A 70 27.34 -6.74 5.71
CA CYS A 70 26.69 -7.96 5.25
C CYS A 70 27.60 -9.18 5.39
N ARG A 71 28.88 -9.04 5.03
CA ARG A 71 29.90 -10.07 5.25
C ARG A 71 30.02 -10.42 6.74
N GLY A 72 30.17 -9.40 7.59
CA GLY A 72 30.29 -9.60 9.04
C GLY A 72 29.07 -10.28 9.67
N ILE A 73 27.85 -9.92 9.24
CA ILE A 73 26.60 -10.56 9.70
C ILE A 73 26.59 -12.05 9.33
N ARG A 74 26.99 -12.40 8.11
CA ARG A 74 27.04 -13.78 7.62
C ARG A 74 28.08 -14.62 8.35
N ASP A 75 29.29 -14.09 8.49
CA ASP A 75 30.40 -14.80 9.15
C ASP A 75 30.07 -15.08 10.62
N ARG A 76 29.47 -14.11 11.32
CA ARG A 76 29.03 -14.25 12.71
C ARG A 76 27.93 -15.30 12.87
N TYR A 77 26.93 -15.29 11.99
CA TYR A 77 25.86 -16.30 12.01
C TYR A 77 26.40 -17.71 11.72
N ALA A 78 27.32 -17.81 10.75
CA ALA A 78 28.00 -19.06 10.41
C ALA A 78 28.87 -19.58 11.57
N ALA A 79 29.47 -18.68 12.35
CA ALA A 79 30.20 -19.00 13.58
C ALA A 79 29.30 -19.45 14.74
N GLY A 80 27.98 -19.46 14.56
CA GLY A 80 27.01 -19.94 15.55
C GLY A 80 26.36 -18.84 16.39
N GLU A 81 26.55 -17.57 16.03
CA GLU A 81 25.84 -16.48 16.70
C GLU A 81 24.34 -16.50 16.34
N ALA A 82 23.49 -16.34 17.35
CA ALA A 82 22.05 -16.33 17.18
C ALA A 82 21.57 -15.04 16.49
N ILE A 83 20.46 -15.11 15.75
CA ILE A 83 19.97 -13.96 14.97
C ILE A 83 19.56 -12.79 15.89
N GLU A 84 19.12 -13.06 17.11
CA GLU A 84 18.74 -12.07 18.12
C GLU A 84 19.97 -11.29 18.61
N ALA A 85 21.12 -11.96 18.76
CA ALA A 85 22.39 -11.29 19.09
C ALA A 85 22.87 -10.41 17.93
N LEU A 86 22.61 -10.83 16.69
CA LEU A 86 22.82 -9.99 15.51
C LEU A 86 21.87 -8.78 15.52
N GLN A 87 20.59 -8.95 15.86
CA GLN A 87 19.65 -7.82 15.99
C GLN A 87 20.10 -6.83 17.06
N ALA A 88 20.48 -7.32 18.24
CA ALA A 88 20.93 -6.48 19.36
C ALA A 88 22.21 -5.71 19.04
N SER A 89 23.17 -6.35 18.34
CA SER A 89 24.46 -5.73 18.01
C SER A 89 24.43 -4.82 16.77
N THR A 90 23.53 -5.09 15.82
CA THR A 90 23.44 -4.32 14.56
C THR A 90 22.29 -3.32 14.56
N GLY A 91 21.35 -3.43 15.50
CA GLY A 91 20.12 -2.63 15.53
C GLY A 91 19.19 -2.88 14.33
N ARG A 92 19.44 -3.94 13.56
CA ARG A 92 18.70 -4.23 12.32
C ARG A 92 17.45 -5.04 12.62
N ARG A 93 16.41 -4.78 11.83
CA ARG A 93 15.16 -5.56 11.87
C ARG A 93 15.42 -6.99 11.41
N TRP A 94 14.64 -7.93 11.96
CA TRP A 94 14.74 -9.36 11.65
C TRP A 94 14.65 -9.63 10.14
N GLN A 95 13.69 -9.05 9.41
CA GLN A 95 13.57 -9.28 7.95
C GLN A 95 14.82 -8.81 7.19
N THR A 96 15.46 -7.72 7.65
CA THR A 96 16.70 -7.23 7.05
C THR A 96 17.81 -8.26 7.22
N LEU A 97 18.00 -8.78 8.44
CA LEU A 97 19.02 -9.79 8.69
C LEU A 97 18.77 -11.08 7.91
N VAL A 98 17.53 -11.58 7.87
CA VAL A 98 17.16 -12.77 7.10
C VAL A 98 17.49 -12.60 5.62
N ARG A 99 17.16 -11.44 5.02
CA ARG A 99 17.50 -11.14 3.63
C ARG A 99 19.02 -11.19 3.38
N HIS A 100 19.82 -10.67 4.30
CA HIS A 100 21.28 -10.69 4.16
C HIS A 100 21.86 -12.09 4.43
N LEU A 101 21.38 -12.83 5.42
CA LEU A 101 21.81 -14.20 5.76
C LEU A 101 21.49 -15.23 4.67
N THR A 102 20.36 -15.05 3.97
CA THR A 102 19.91 -15.95 2.89
C THR A 102 20.56 -15.70 1.54
N GLY A 103 21.41 -14.67 1.41
CA GLY A 103 22.01 -14.33 0.12
C GLY A 103 21.20 -13.34 -0.72
N ALA A 104 19.95 -13.04 -0.36
CA ALA A 104 19.03 -12.19 -1.11
C ALA A 104 19.33 -10.67 -1.01
N CYS A 105 20.61 -10.30 -0.87
CA CYS A 105 21.04 -8.92 -0.75
C CYS A 105 21.39 -8.29 -2.11
N SER A 106 20.97 -7.04 -2.32
CA SER A 106 21.25 -6.28 -3.55
C SER A 106 22.55 -5.48 -3.42
N HIS A 107 23.69 -6.16 -3.36
CA HIS A 107 25.01 -5.50 -3.40
C HIS A 107 25.58 -5.52 -4.82
N GLU A 108 26.21 -4.42 -5.26
CA GLU A 108 26.87 -4.32 -6.57
C GLU A 108 27.97 -5.36 -6.76
N THR A 109 28.65 -5.71 -5.66
CA THR A 109 29.64 -6.80 -5.63
C THR A 109 29.09 -7.94 -4.80
N ALA A 110 29.21 -9.17 -5.31
CA ALA A 110 28.86 -10.36 -4.57
C ALA A 110 29.63 -10.40 -3.24
N VAL A 111 28.89 -10.59 -2.14
CA VAL A 111 29.48 -10.72 -0.81
C VAL A 111 29.90 -12.17 -0.60
N GLU A 112 31.21 -12.42 -0.68
CA GLU A 112 31.81 -13.71 -0.36
C GLU A 112 31.75 -13.98 1.15
N ALA A 113 30.66 -14.62 1.59
CA ALA A 113 30.48 -15.16 2.94
C ALA A 113 29.38 -16.25 2.93
N PRO A 114 29.33 -17.14 3.92
CA PRO A 114 28.36 -18.23 3.96
C PRO A 114 26.91 -17.72 3.98
N THR A 115 26.05 -18.38 3.22
CA THR A 115 24.59 -18.16 3.24
C THR A 115 23.91 -19.35 3.89
N VAL A 116 22.79 -19.10 4.55
CA VAL A 116 21.97 -20.11 5.22
C VAL A 116 20.57 -20.13 4.62
N ALA A 117 19.98 -21.32 4.50
CA ALA A 117 18.62 -21.46 4.00
C ALA A 117 17.64 -20.78 4.97
N LYS A 118 16.58 -20.17 4.44
CA LYS A 118 15.56 -19.52 5.29
C LYS A 118 14.94 -20.51 6.26
N GLU A 119 14.74 -21.75 5.81
CA GLU A 119 14.22 -22.85 6.61
C GLU A 119 15.18 -23.25 7.72
N GLU A 120 16.49 -23.10 7.54
CA GLU A 120 17.49 -23.37 8.59
C GLU A 120 17.50 -22.27 9.66
N ILE A 121 17.32 -21.01 9.24
CA ILE A 121 17.15 -19.87 10.15
C ILE A 121 15.89 -20.05 11.00
N LEU A 122 14.79 -20.50 10.37
CA LEU A 122 13.52 -20.80 11.04
C LEU A 122 13.58 -22.09 11.88
N ARG A 123 14.40 -23.09 11.48
CA ARG A 123 14.59 -24.37 12.23
C ARG A 123 15.57 -24.28 13.37
N ARG A 124 16.39 -23.24 13.46
CA ARG A 124 17.23 -22.94 14.65
C ARG A 124 16.38 -22.45 15.84
N ASP A 125 15.17 -22.99 15.92
CA ASP A 125 14.11 -22.65 16.84
C ASP A 125 14.40 -23.27 18.20
N ARG A 126 14.17 -22.50 19.26
CA ARG A 126 14.40 -22.92 20.64
C ARG A 126 13.23 -23.73 21.22
N VAL A 127 12.15 -23.87 20.45
CA VAL A 127 10.93 -24.55 20.87
C VAL A 127 11.10 -26.05 20.70
N THR A 128 11.12 -26.77 21.81
CA THR A 128 11.11 -28.23 21.89
C THR A 128 9.74 -28.80 21.50
N ALA A 129 9.67 -30.11 21.23
CA ALA A 129 8.39 -30.79 21.01
C ALA A 129 7.44 -30.65 22.21
N GLU A 130 7.98 -30.58 23.44
CA GLU A 130 7.21 -30.39 24.66
C GLU A 130 6.60 -28.98 24.74
N GLU A 131 7.40 -27.95 24.48
CA GLU A 131 6.94 -26.57 24.41
C GLU A 131 5.95 -26.37 23.26
N CYS A 132 6.18 -26.98 22.09
CA CYS A 132 5.24 -26.94 20.98
C CYS A 132 3.86 -27.49 21.37
N ALA A 133 3.84 -28.61 22.10
CA ALA A 133 2.61 -29.20 22.61
C ALA A 133 1.95 -28.32 23.68
N GLN A 134 2.75 -27.63 24.51
CA GLN A 134 2.26 -26.64 25.46
C GLN A 134 1.63 -25.45 24.75
N LEU A 135 2.28 -24.91 23.71
CA LEU A 135 1.80 -23.78 22.92
C LEU A 135 0.46 -24.09 22.26
N ARG A 136 0.34 -25.24 21.60
CA ARG A 136 -0.90 -25.69 20.94
C ARG A 136 -2.06 -25.94 21.90
N ARG A 137 -1.77 -26.29 23.16
CA ARG A 137 -2.80 -26.50 24.19
C ARG A 137 -3.19 -25.17 24.85
N GLY A 138 -2.21 -24.39 25.29
CA GLY A 138 -2.47 -23.17 26.05
C GLY A 138 -3.21 -22.10 25.26
N VAL A 139 -2.98 -22.03 23.94
CA VAL A 139 -3.75 -21.10 23.07
C VAL A 139 -5.24 -21.43 22.98
N ARG A 140 -5.66 -22.66 23.31
CA ARG A 140 -7.07 -23.07 23.25
C ARG A 140 -7.90 -22.44 24.37
N ASP A 141 -7.24 -22.17 25.49
CA ASP A 141 -7.86 -21.60 26.69
C ASP A 141 -7.63 -20.09 26.79
N ALA A 142 -7.02 -19.48 25.77
CA ALA A 142 -6.70 -18.05 25.72
C ALA A 142 -7.63 -17.29 24.77
N ASP A 143 -7.88 -16.01 25.07
CA ASP A 143 -8.75 -15.14 24.27
C ASP A 143 -8.24 -14.92 22.83
N SER A 144 -6.92 -14.97 22.62
CA SER A 144 -6.29 -14.91 21.30
C SER A 144 -4.88 -15.49 21.32
N VAL A 145 -4.33 -15.78 20.12
CA VAL A 145 -2.92 -16.21 19.99
C VAL A 145 -1.97 -15.14 20.51
N MET A 146 -2.34 -13.86 20.37
CA MET A 146 -1.56 -12.73 20.86
C MET A 146 -1.56 -12.66 22.39
N ALA A 147 -2.75 -12.75 23.01
CA ALA A 147 -2.89 -12.78 24.47
C ALA A 147 -2.15 -13.97 25.09
N TYR A 148 -2.15 -15.13 24.41
CA TYR A 148 -1.38 -16.29 24.85
C TYR A 148 0.13 -16.09 24.69
N ALA A 149 0.58 -15.50 23.59
CA ALA A 149 2.00 -15.22 23.33
C ALA A 149 2.62 -14.33 24.42
N ASP A 150 1.85 -13.37 24.97
CA ASP A 150 2.29 -12.52 26.07
C ASP A 150 2.51 -13.27 27.40
N THR A 151 2.00 -14.50 27.53
CA THR A 151 2.11 -15.32 28.74
C THR A 151 3.24 -16.36 28.71
N VAL A 152 3.90 -16.53 27.56
CA VAL A 152 4.94 -17.55 27.35
C VAL A 152 6.28 -16.91 27.01
N GLU A 153 7.37 -17.59 27.35
CA GLU A 153 8.73 -17.13 27.03
C GLU A 153 9.12 -17.43 25.57
N HIS A 154 8.21 -17.20 24.64
CA HIS A 154 8.40 -17.40 23.21
C HIS A 154 7.87 -16.19 22.43
N GLU A 155 8.59 -15.78 21.39
CA GLU A 155 8.15 -14.68 20.55
C GLU A 155 6.84 -15.03 19.82
N TYR A 156 5.99 -14.01 19.60
CA TYR A 156 4.67 -14.17 18.97
C TYR A 156 4.72 -14.98 17.65
N GLN A 157 5.73 -14.74 16.81
CA GLN A 157 5.86 -15.45 15.52
C GLN A 157 6.19 -16.94 15.70
N ALA A 158 7.00 -17.29 16.70
CA ALA A 158 7.24 -18.69 17.04
C ALA A 158 5.96 -19.33 17.57
N VAL A 159 5.27 -18.68 18.51
CA VAL A 159 3.97 -19.15 19.03
C VAL A 159 2.98 -19.38 17.91
N LEU A 160 2.84 -18.43 16.98
CA LEU A 160 1.94 -18.51 15.84
C LEU A 160 2.27 -19.68 14.90
N ALA A 161 3.53 -19.84 14.50
CA ALA A 161 3.97 -20.93 13.64
C ALA A 161 3.70 -22.31 14.29
N HIS A 162 4.02 -22.48 15.57
CA HIS A 162 3.80 -23.73 16.29
C HIS A 162 2.32 -24.04 16.52
N VAL A 163 1.51 -23.03 16.83
CA VAL A 163 0.04 -23.14 16.99
C VAL A 163 -0.64 -23.51 15.67
N ASN A 164 -0.17 -22.97 14.54
CA ASN A 164 -0.72 -23.24 13.20
C ASN A 164 -0.20 -24.55 12.59
N GLY A 165 0.77 -25.21 13.22
CA GLY A 165 1.31 -26.47 12.73
C GLY A 165 2.43 -26.33 11.70
N GLU A 166 3.01 -25.14 11.56
CA GLU A 166 4.16 -24.85 10.68
C GLU A 166 5.50 -25.29 11.31
N CYS A 167 5.48 -26.39 12.06
CA CYS A 167 6.66 -26.92 12.74
C CYS A 167 6.87 -28.41 12.40
N THR A 168 8.09 -28.89 12.64
CA THR A 168 8.50 -30.27 12.27
C THR A 168 8.28 -31.28 13.41
N HIS A 169 7.63 -30.87 14.50
CA HIS A 169 7.40 -31.71 15.66
C HIS A 169 6.25 -32.70 15.41
N GLU A 170 6.53 -33.99 15.62
CA GLU A 170 5.51 -35.03 15.71
C GLU A 170 4.95 -35.06 17.14
N ILE A 171 3.86 -34.33 17.38
CA ILE A 171 3.25 -34.20 18.70
C ILE A 171 1.75 -34.48 18.68
N ASP A 172 1.26 -35.11 19.74
CA ASP A 172 -0.17 -35.44 19.94
C ASP A 172 -0.95 -34.23 20.49
N ALA A 173 -0.92 -33.15 19.73
CA ALA A 173 -1.73 -31.96 19.94
C ALA A 173 -2.02 -31.34 18.57
N PRO A 174 -3.27 -31.42 18.05
CA PRO A 174 -3.57 -30.90 16.72
C PRO A 174 -3.38 -29.38 16.66
N PRO A 175 -2.99 -28.84 15.50
CA PRO A 175 -2.89 -27.40 15.29
C PRO A 175 -4.27 -26.75 15.50
N ARG A 176 -4.26 -25.44 15.74
CA ARG A 176 -5.49 -24.66 15.86
C ARG A 176 -6.34 -24.84 14.60
N GLU A 177 -7.61 -25.19 14.77
CA GLU A 177 -8.56 -25.17 13.66
C GLU A 177 -8.70 -23.73 13.17
N PRO A 178 -8.63 -23.49 11.85
CA PRO A 178 -8.94 -22.18 11.30
C PRO A 178 -10.33 -21.80 11.81
N THR A 179 -10.40 -20.75 12.63
CA THR A 179 -11.70 -20.13 12.89
C THR A 179 -12.22 -19.68 11.55
N ASP A 180 -13.29 -20.32 11.06
CA ASP A 180 -14.08 -19.81 9.95
C ASP A 180 -14.25 -18.32 10.23
N ARG A 181 -13.77 -17.49 9.30
CA ARG A 181 -13.95 -16.05 9.35
C ARG A 181 -15.41 -15.82 9.69
N SER A 182 -15.69 -15.10 10.79
CA SER A 182 -17.04 -14.66 11.14
C SER A 182 -17.72 -14.23 9.84
N GLN A 183 -18.86 -14.86 9.53
CA GLN A 183 -19.57 -14.79 8.25
C GLN A 183 -19.31 -13.46 7.55
N ASP A 184 -18.67 -13.53 6.38
CA ASP A 184 -18.38 -12.35 5.57
C ASP A 184 -19.67 -11.50 5.49
N ILE A 185 -19.60 -10.25 5.96
CA ILE A 185 -20.68 -9.28 5.85
C ILE A 185 -21.11 -9.27 4.39
N SER A 186 -22.34 -9.70 4.14
CA SER A 186 -22.88 -9.80 2.80
C SER A 186 -22.97 -8.42 2.18
N THR A 187 -23.07 -8.38 0.86
CA THR A 187 -23.12 -7.13 0.11
C THR A 187 -24.35 -6.29 0.51
N THR A 188 -25.48 -6.94 0.84
CA THR A 188 -26.70 -6.32 1.37
C THR A 188 -26.50 -5.76 2.79
N GLU A 189 -25.91 -6.55 3.69
CA GLU A 189 -25.61 -6.08 5.06
C GLU A 189 -24.65 -4.88 5.03
N CYS A 190 -23.67 -4.89 4.13
CA CYS A 190 -22.78 -3.75 3.94
C CYS A 190 -23.52 -2.46 3.52
N GLN A 191 -24.58 -2.57 2.72
CA GLN A 191 -25.40 -1.41 2.37
C GLN A 191 -26.20 -0.92 3.57
N THR A 192 -26.87 -1.84 4.27
CA THR A 192 -27.65 -1.51 5.47
C THR A 192 -26.76 -0.86 6.53
N ILE A 193 -25.57 -1.39 6.78
CA ILE A 193 -24.57 -0.79 7.69
C ILE A 193 -24.24 0.66 7.30
N ARG A 194 -24.04 0.92 6.00
CA ARG A 194 -23.71 2.27 5.51
C ARG A 194 -24.89 3.22 5.60
N GLU A 195 -26.10 2.73 5.33
CA GLU A 195 -27.33 3.52 5.48
C GLU A 195 -27.60 3.85 6.94
N THR A 196 -27.51 2.86 7.84
CA THR A 196 -27.65 3.07 9.28
C THR A 196 -26.65 4.10 9.79
N TYR A 197 -25.37 3.98 9.41
CA TYR A 197 -24.35 4.96 9.77
C TYR A 197 -24.60 6.36 9.19
N ARG A 198 -25.16 6.47 7.97
CA ARG A 198 -25.51 7.77 7.35
C ARG A 198 -26.79 8.40 7.89
N SER A 199 -27.73 7.61 8.39
CA SER A 199 -29.09 8.06 8.73
C SER A 199 -29.16 8.82 10.04
N SER A 200 -28.17 8.66 10.93
CA SER A 200 -28.12 9.38 12.20
C SER A 200 -26.69 9.77 12.55
N PRO A 201 -26.43 11.05 12.85
CA PRO A 201 -25.10 11.50 13.28
C PRO A 201 -24.70 10.99 14.68
N ASP A 202 -25.63 10.40 15.43
CA ASP A 202 -25.38 9.82 16.76
C ASP A 202 -25.07 8.32 16.73
N THR A 203 -25.01 7.69 15.54
CA THR A 203 -24.74 6.25 15.42
C THR A 203 -23.24 5.97 15.45
N GLU A 204 -22.78 5.31 16.51
CA GLU A 204 -21.39 4.90 16.65
C GLU A 204 -21.11 3.57 15.93
N VAL A 205 -19.88 3.41 15.45
CA VAL A 205 -19.41 2.17 14.78
C VAL A 205 -19.51 0.97 15.72
N THR A 206 -19.38 1.19 17.02
CA THR A 206 -19.52 0.16 18.06
C THR A 206 -20.94 -0.39 18.17
N ASP A 207 -21.96 0.46 18.01
CA ASP A 207 -23.36 0.05 18.15
C ASP A 207 -23.78 -0.85 16.98
N ILE A 208 -23.33 -0.50 15.77
CA ILE A 208 -23.50 -1.34 14.57
C ILE A 208 -22.70 -2.64 14.71
N ALA A 209 -21.50 -2.61 15.31
CA ALA A 209 -20.70 -3.81 15.48
C ALA A 209 -21.37 -4.82 16.43
N GLU A 210 -22.01 -4.34 17.50
CA GLU A 210 -22.81 -5.17 18.40
C GLU A 210 -24.04 -5.77 17.71
N GLU A 211 -24.74 -4.99 16.88
CA GLU A 211 -25.91 -5.45 16.12
C GLU A 211 -25.57 -6.58 15.13
N TYR A 212 -24.44 -6.46 14.44
CA TYR A 212 -24.00 -7.43 13.42
C TYR A 212 -23.06 -8.51 13.97
N GLY A 213 -22.83 -8.54 15.29
CA GLY A 213 -22.00 -9.55 15.96
C GLY A 213 -20.55 -9.61 15.42
N CYS A 214 -19.99 -8.47 15.02
CA CYS A 214 -18.67 -8.39 14.40
C CYS A 214 -17.79 -7.34 15.09
N SER A 215 -16.53 -7.21 14.66
CA SER A 215 -15.62 -6.23 15.28
C SER A 215 -15.93 -4.80 14.81
N PRO A 216 -15.72 -3.76 15.64
CA PRO A 216 -15.81 -2.37 15.21
C PRO A 216 -14.94 -2.05 14.00
N THR A 217 -13.74 -2.65 13.92
CA THR A 217 -12.84 -2.53 12.77
C THR A 217 -13.42 -3.14 11.49
N THR A 218 -14.25 -4.18 11.61
CA THR A 218 -14.99 -4.73 10.48
C THR A 218 -15.96 -3.68 9.98
N ILE A 219 -16.87 -3.17 10.82
CA ILE A 219 -17.83 -2.12 10.44
C ILE A 219 -17.11 -0.88 9.88
N GLU A 220 -16.02 -0.42 10.50
CA GLU A 220 -15.21 0.70 10.03
C GLU A 220 -14.74 0.50 8.58
N ARG A 221 -14.27 -0.70 8.24
CA ARG A 221 -13.90 -1.02 6.85
C ARG A 221 -15.10 -0.96 5.91
N HIS A 222 -16.30 -1.34 6.33
CA HIS A 222 -17.49 -1.28 5.48
C HIS A 222 -17.98 0.16 5.29
N VAL A 223 -18.02 0.99 6.34
CA VAL A 223 -18.43 2.41 6.24
C VAL A 223 -17.38 3.29 5.52
N THR A 224 -16.09 2.93 5.59
CA THR A 224 -14.99 3.64 4.89
C THR A 224 -14.68 3.08 3.49
N PHE A 225 -15.54 2.21 2.94
CA PHE A 225 -15.40 1.65 1.59
C PHE A 225 -14.14 0.78 1.38
N ARG A 226 -13.63 0.16 2.45
CA ARG A 226 -12.51 -0.81 2.47
C ARG A 226 -12.99 -2.25 2.65
N CYS A 227 -14.24 -2.53 2.26
CA CYS A 227 -14.82 -3.87 2.24
C CYS A 227 -14.15 -4.76 1.20
N SER A 228 -14.15 -6.07 1.42
CA SER A 228 -13.47 -7.04 0.53
C SER A 228 -14.35 -7.52 -0.63
N HIS A 229 -15.55 -6.93 -0.76
CA HIS A 229 -16.52 -7.23 -1.81
C HIS A 229 -16.90 -5.91 -2.51
N PRO A 230 -17.30 -5.96 -3.79
CA PRO A 230 -17.75 -4.79 -4.52
C PRO A 230 -18.99 -4.16 -3.86
N PRO A 231 -19.15 -2.83 -3.85
CA PRO A 231 -20.36 -2.19 -3.36
C PRO A 231 -21.54 -2.48 -4.31
N VAL A 232 -22.69 -2.93 -3.79
CA VAL A 232 -23.88 -3.20 -4.63
C VAL A 232 -24.52 -1.93 -5.22
N ASP A 233 -24.34 -0.76 -4.59
CA ASP A 233 -24.87 0.50 -5.11
C ASP A 233 -23.80 1.61 -5.12
N ALA A 234 -23.12 1.71 -6.27
CA ALA A 234 -22.58 2.95 -6.78
C ALA A 234 -23.34 3.39 -8.04
N LEU A 235 -24.63 3.05 -8.12
CA LEU A 235 -25.51 3.43 -9.21
C LEU A 235 -26.80 4.01 -8.62
N VAL A 236 -26.94 5.33 -8.71
CA VAL A 236 -28.26 5.89 -8.96
C VAL A 236 -28.60 5.48 -10.39
N THR A 237 -29.21 4.30 -10.57
CA THR A 237 -29.60 3.76 -11.89
C THR A 237 -31.01 4.11 -12.32
N ASP A 238 -31.77 4.89 -11.56
CA ASP A 238 -33.12 5.27 -11.98
C ASP A 238 -33.13 6.65 -12.64
N VAL A 239 -32.77 6.67 -13.93
CA VAL A 239 -32.96 7.83 -14.82
C VAL A 239 -34.42 8.29 -14.84
N GLU A 240 -35.38 7.39 -14.56
CA GLU A 240 -36.80 7.72 -14.50
C GLU A 240 -37.19 8.59 -13.29
N ALA A 241 -36.52 8.44 -12.14
CA ALA A 241 -36.80 9.26 -10.95
C ALA A 241 -36.31 10.71 -11.09
N VAL A 242 -35.27 10.94 -11.90
CA VAL A 242 -34.73 12.28 -12.19
C VAL A 242 -35.61 13.02 -13.21
N GLN A 243 -36.27 12.29 -14.12
CA GLN A 243 -37.15 12.89 -15.13
C GLN A 243 -38.46 13.42 -14.54
N ASP A 244 -39.00 12.80 -13.48
CA ASP A 244 -40.20 13.29 -12.79
C ASP A 244 -39.98 14.62 -12.07
N ILE A 245 -38.77 14.85 -11.53
CA ILE A 245 -38.38 16.12 -10.88
C ILE A 245 -38.19 17.24 -11.91
N LEU A 246 -37.66 16.91 -13.08
CA LEU A 246 -37.48 17.85 -14.19
C LEU A 246 -38.79 18.18 -14.92
N ALA A 247 -39.78 17.27 -14.89
CA ALA A 247 -41.10 17.48 -15.46
C ALA A 247 -42.04 18.30 -14.55
N SER A 248 -41.80 18.33 -13.23
CA SER A 248 -42.51 19.23 -12.32
C SER A 248 -41.90 20.63 -12.36
N GLY A 249 -42.15 21.34 -13.46
CA GLY A 249 -41.66 22.69 -13.70
C GLY A 249 -41.97 23.66 -12.56
N VAL A 250 -40.91 24.24 -11.99
CA VAL A 250 -40.97 25.47 -11.20
C VAL A 250 -40.10 26.48 -11.93
N GLU A 251 -40.75 27.44 -12.59
CA GLU A 251 -40.10 28.49 -13.36
C GLU A 251 -39.40 29.51 -12.45
N VAL A 252 -38.16 29.89 -12.78
CA VAL A 252 -37.55 31.15 -12.34
C VAL A 252 -36.57 31.70 -13.39
N ASP A 253 -37.04 32.75 -14.06
CA ASP A 253 -36.45 33.85 -14.84
C ASP A 253 -34.91 33.91 -15.06
N ASP A 254 -34.50 33.89 -16.34
CA ASP A 254 -33.14 34.01 -16.87
C ASP A 254 -32.81 35.47 -17.22
N GLY A 255 -31.81 36.03 -16.53
CA GLY A 255 -31.26 37.36 -16.76
C GLY A 255 -29.81 37.38 -17.27
N LEU A 256 -29.33 36.35 -18.00
CA LEU A 256 -27.92 36.29 -18.40
C LEU A 256 -27.71 36.23 -19.92
N SER A 257 -28.19 37.25 -20.62
CA SER A 257 -27.97 37.44 -22.07
C SER A 257 -26.99 38.55 -22.44
N THR A 258 -26.16 39.08 -21.53
CA THR A 258 -25.22 40.16 -21.89
C THR A 258 -23.95 40.20 -21.03
N LEU A 259 -22.97 39.32 -21.25
CA LEU A 259 -21.57 39.59 -20.86
C LEU A 259 -20.59 38.95 -21.87
N SER A 260 -19.57 39.71 -22.28
CA SER A 260 -18.58 39.28 -23.28
C SER A 260 -17.44 38.49 -22.65
N SER A 261 -16.78 37.63 -23.44
CA SER A 261 -15.73 36.71 -23.01
C SER A 261 -14.49 37.36 -22.38
N ALA A 262 -14.35 38.69 -22.41
CA ALA A 262 -13.22 39.39 -21.81
C ALA A 262 -13.45 39.82 -20.34
N GLU A 263 -14.68 39.79 -19.82
CA GLU A 263 -14.99 40.19 -18.42
C GLU A 263 -14.99 39.01 -17.42
N ILE A 264 -15.00 37.76 -17.91
CA ILE A 264 -15.07 36.53 -17.07
C ILE A 264 -13.76 36.26 -16.29
N VAL A 265 -12.65 36.93 -16.62
CA VAL A 265 -11.32 36.52 -16.12
C VAL A 265 -10.86 37.27 -14.86
N ARG A 266 -11.64 38.16 -14.23
CA ARG A 266 -11.08 39.03 -13.16
C ARG A 266 -11.72 39.10 -11.77
N LEU A 267 -12.87 38.53 -11.44
CA LEU A 267 -13.48 38.61 -10.09
C LEU A 267 -14.56 37.50 -10.03
N GLU A 268 -14.69 36.58 -9.07
CA GLU A 268 -14.42 36.60 -7.63
C GLU A 268 -14.13 35.18 -7.09
N SER A 269 -13.05 35.09 -6.31
CA SER A 269 -12.98 34.17 -5.19
C SER A 269 -13.98 34.58 -4.10
N ALA A 270 -14.67 33.57 -3.57
CA ALA A 270 -15.31 33.49 -2.26
C ALA A 270 -16.53 34.40 -1.97
N LYS A 271 -17.71 33.76 -1.81
CA LYS A 271 -18.33 33.51 -0.48
C LYS A 271 -19.72 32.88 -0.62
N ASN A 272 -19.80 31.64 -0.12
CA ASN A 272 -20.91 30.98 0.61
C ASN A 272 -20.44 29.52 0.78
N ALA A 273 -19.33 29.27 1.49
CA ALA A 273 -19.28 29.17 2.95
C ALA A 273 -20.36 28.22 3.48
N ASP A 274 -20.12 26.92 3.30
CA ASP A 274 -20.66 25.97 4.26
C ASP A 274 -19.97 26.21 5.61
N ARG A 275 -20.76 26.12 6.66
CA ARG A 275 -20.40 26.49 8.03
C ARG A 275 -19.35 25.48 8.51
N GLN A 276 -18.07 25.85 8.52
CA GLN A 276 -17.06 25.05 9.20
C GLN A 276 -17.37 25.08 10.70
N GLU A 277 -17.99 23.99 11.18
CA GLU A 277 -17.82 23.54 12.55
C GLU A 277 -16.31 23.45 12.79
N PRO A 278 -15.74 24.15 13.79
CA PRO A 278 -14.36 23.91 14.16
C PRO A 278 -14.27 22.46 14.62
N ALA A 279 -13.50 21.64 13.92
CA ALA A 279 -13.03 20.38 14.46
C ALA A 279 -12.32 20.69 15.77
N ARG A 280 -13.01 20.41 16.89
CA ARG A 280 -12.34 20.29 18.17
C ARG A 280 -11.54 19.02 18.05
N ASP A 281 -10.22 19.16 17.96
CA ASP A 281 -9.32 18.05 18.21
C ASP A 281 -9.62 17.55 19.63
N LEU A 282 -10.49 16.55 19.74
CA LEU A 282 -10.50 15.68 20.89
C LEU A 282 -9.07 15.14 20.96
N ALA A 283 -8.39 15.39 22.08
CA ALA A 283 -7.11 14.79 22.39
C ALA A 283 -7.25 13.28 22.27
N THR A 284 -6.99 12.77 21.07
CA THR A 284 -7.04 11.36 20.75
C THR A 284 -5.75 10.79 21.32
N PRO A 285 -5.79 9.71 22.11
CA PRO A 285 -4.57 9.02 22.50
C PRO A 285 -3.77 8.64 21.24
N ASP A 286 -2.44 8.61 21.38
CA ASP A 286 -1.48 8.26 20.35
C ASP A 286 -2.01 7.14 19.41
N PRO A 287 -1.99 7.31 18.07
CA PRO A 287 -2.51 6.29 17.17
C PRO A 287 -1.71 5.00 17.36
N GLU A 288 -2.37 3.99 17.91
CA GLU A 288 -1.81 2.66 18.12
C GLU A 288 -1.44 2.06 16.76
N ARG A 289 -0.15 1.75 16.59
CA ARG A 289 0.37 1.13 15.37
C ARG A 289 0.22 -0.38 15.48
N VAL A 290 -0.78 -0.92 14.81
CA VAL A 290 -1.00 -2.36 14.72
C VAL A 290 -0.25 -2.93 13.51
N GLU A 291 0.57 -3.97 13.72
CA GLU A 291 1.17 -4.73 12.61
C GLU A 291 0.07 -5.49 11.85
N THR A 292 -0.05 -5.25 10.54
CA THR A 292 -1.01 -5.94 9.68
C THR A 292 -0.27 -6.90 8.74
N THR A 293 -0.53 -8.20 8.86
CA THR A 293 -0.03 -9.22 7.91
C THR A 293 -0.99 -9.31 6.74
N ARG A 294 -0.55 -8.93 5.54
CA ARG A 294 -1.29 -9.15 4.28
C ARG A 294 -0.64 -10.30 3.52
N SER A 295 -1.42 -11.32 3.17
CA SER A 295 -1.00 -12.29 2.15
C SER A 295 -0.99 -11.57 0.81
N ARG A 296 0.20 -11.46 0.22
CA ARG A 296 0.40 -10.91 -1.12
C ARG A 296 0.80 -12.07 -2.01
N VAL A 297 0.20 -12.16 -3.20
CA VAL A 297 0.73 -13.02 -4.25
C VAL A 297 2.20 -12.61 -4.47
N VAL A 298 3.12 -13.54 -4.26
CA VAL A 298 4.55 -13.31 -4.48
C VAL A 298 4.75 -13.22 -5.98
N ARG A 299 4.76 -11.99 -6.50
CA ARG A 299 5.09 -11.70 -7.90
C ARG A 299 6.58 -11.91 -8.10
N ASN A 300 6.96 -12.57 -9.18
CA ASN A 300 8.33 -12.72 -9.62
C ASN A 300 8.87 -11.33 -10.00
N THR A 301 9.60 -10.73 -9.08
CA THR A 301 10.16 -9.39 -9.23
C THR A 301 11.20 -9.34 -10.34
N ASP A 302 11.91 -10.44 -10.59
CA ASP A 302 12.93 -10.53 -11.63
C ASP A 302 12.26 -10.53 -13.02
N LEU A 303 11.20 -11.32 -13.20
CA LEU A 303 10.38 -11.30 -14.43
C LEU A 303 9.86 -9.90 -14.73
N THR A 304 9.26 -9.24 -13.74
CA THR A 304 8.76 -7.86 -13.89
C THR A 304 9.88 -6.88 -14.28
N HIS A 305 11.07 -7.03 -13.68
CA HIS A 305 12.20 -6.17 -13.98
C HIS A 305 12.76 -6.45 -15.39
N ASP A 306 12.79 -7.71 -15.82
CA ASP A 306 13.23 -8.12 -17.15
C ASP A 306 12.31 -7.59 -18.24
N MET A 307 10.98 -7.67 -18.03
CA MET A 307 9.98 -7.10 -18.91
C MET A 307 10.16 -5.58 -19.06
N LYS A 308 10.29 -4.85 -17.95
CA LYS A 308 10.49 -3.39 -18.01
C LYS A 308 11.76 -3.00 -18.78
N ARG A 309 12.86 -3.75 -18.60
CA ARG A 309 14.10 -3.52 -19.35
C ARG A 309 13.96 -3.84 -20.84
N MET A 310 13.24 -4.89 -21.20
CA MET A 310 12.98 -5.25 -22.61
C MET A 310 12.29 -4.12 -23.38
N TYR A 311 11.39 -3.40 -22.71
CA TYR A 311 10.65 -2.27 -23.27
C TYR A 311 11.29 -0.91 -23.04
N ASP A 312 12.51 -0.86 -22.49
CA ASP A 312 13.17 0.40 -22.09
C ASP A 312 12.25 1.32 -21.26
N HIS A 313 11.44 0.70 -20.38
CA HIS A 313 10.42 1.37 -19.57
C HIS A 313 9.47 2.27 -20.38
N THR A 314 9.22 1.89 -21.62
CA THR A 314 8.31 2.60 -22.52
C THR A 314 6.95 1.89 -22.52
N CYS A 315 5.89 2.68 -22.44
CA CYS A 315 4.53 2.16 -22.51
C CYS A 315 4.27 1.48 -23.85
N GLN A 316 3.80 0.23 -23.81
CA GLN A 316 3.44 -0.53 -25.02
C GLN A 316 2.23 0.05 -25.77
N VAL A 317 1.40 0.85 -25.10
CA VAL A 317 0.19 1.47 -25.68
C VAL A 317 0.52 2.82 -26.31
N CYS A 318 1.05 3.77 -25.54
CA CYS A 318 1.23 5.15 -25.99
C CYS A 318 2.67 5.51 -26.37
N GLY A 319 3.63 4.62 -26.16
CA GLY A 319 5.04 4.90 -26.45
C GLY A 319 5.69 5.92 -25.52
N ALA A 320 5.01 6.38 -24.47
CA ALA A 320 5.58 7.32 -23.51
C ALA A 320 6.58 6.60 -22.58
N SER A 321 7.76 7.18 -22.43
CA SER A 321 8.69 6.88 -21.35
C SER A 321 8.50 7.93 -20.25
N ARG A 322 8.34 7.49 -19.00
CA ARG A 322 8.21 8.39 -17.84
C ARG A 322 9.50 8.37 -17.04
N GLN A 323 9.74 9.44 -16.29
CA GLN A 323 10.90 9.56 -15.43
C GLN A 323 10.45 9.72 -13.98
N GLY A 324 11.10 8.97 -13.09
CA GLY A 324 11.05 9.13 -11.65
C GLY A 324 12.02 10.20 -11.16
N PRO A 325 12.27 10.25 -9.85
CA PRO A 325 13.37 11.04 -9.28
C PRO A 325 14.69 10.71 -9.97
N ASP A 326 15.57 11.70 -10.13
CA ASP A 326 16.90 11.55 -10.73
C ASP A 326 16.90 11.09 -12.21
N GLU A 327 15.82 11.36 -12.95
CA GLU A 327 15.64 10.99 -14.37
C GLU A 327 15.54 9.47 -14.61
N ASP A 328 15.35 8.67 -13.56
CA ASP A 328 15.23 7.21 -13.65
C ASP A 328 14.00 6.80 -14.49
N PRO A 329 14.14 5.90 -15.48
CA PRO A 329 13.02 5.49 -16.32
C PRO A 329 11.97 4.73 -15.51
N TYR A 330 10.70 5.05 -15.73
CA TYR A 330 9.57 4.56 -14.94
C TYR A 330 8.46 3.98 -15.82
N ALA A 331 8.16 2.72 -15.57
CA ALA A 331 7.01 2.00 -16.11
C ALA A 331 6.51 0.96 -15.09
N GLU A 332 5.29 0.51 -15.28
CA GLU A 332 4.60 -0.48 -14.45
C GLU A 332 4.40 -1.76 -15.26
N ALA A 333 4.62 -2.91 -14.61
CA ALA A 333 4.28 -4.19 -15.22
C ALA A 333 2.88 -4.56 -14.77
N HIS A 334 2.00 -4.74 -15.75
CA HIS A 334 0.60 -5.06 -15.57
C HIS A 334 0.35 -6.50 -16.01
N HIS A 335 -0.31 -7.29 -15.18
CA HIS A 335 -0.74 -8.63 -15.57
C HIS A 335 -2.06 -8.56 -16.34
N ILE A 336 -2.06 -8.97 -17.61
CA ILE A 336 -3.24 -8.90 -18.50
C ILE A 336 -4.42 -9.62 -17.85
N ARG A 337 -4.20 -10.86 -17.40
CA ARG A 337 -5.08 -11.59 -16.49
C ARG A 337 -4.55 -11.45 -15.06
N PRO A 338 -5.28 -10.81 -14.14
CA PRO A 338 -4.78 -10.56 -12.79
C PRO A 338 -4.44 -11.84 -12.03
N LEU A 339 -3.34 -11.83 -11.26
CA LEU A 339 -2.89 -12.99 -10.48
C LEU A 339 -3.79 -13.33 -9.29
N GLY A 340 -4.51 -12.33 -8.76
CA GLY A 340 -5.34 -12.49 -7.57
C GLY A 340 -6.64 -13.25 -7.90
N ARG A 341 -7.22 -13.88 -6.88
CA ARG A 341 -8.61 -14.36 -6.97
C ARG A 341 -9.55 -13.18 -7.26
N PRO A 342 -10.60 -13.39 -8.07
CA PRO A 342 -11.07 -14.65 -8.65
C PRO A 342 -10.44 -14.98 -10.03
N HIS A 343 -9.48 -14.20 -10.48
CA HIS A 343 -8.99 -14.29 -11.86
C HIS A 343 -7.88 -15.33 -12.01
N ASP A 344 -7.04 -15.53 -10.98
CA ASP A 344 -6.04 -16.59 -10.88
C ASP A 344 -5.15 -16.70 -12.15
N GLY A 345 -4.71 -15.56 -12.68
CA GLY A 345 -3.77 -15.49 -13.80
C GLY A 345 -2.38 -16.01 -13.44
N PRO A 346 -1.63 -16.59 -14.40
CA PRO A 346 -0.26 -17.04 -14.18
C PRO A 346 0.73 -15.86 -14.17
N ASP A 347 1.84 -16.03 -13.44
CA ASP A 347 2.93 -15.04 -13.38
C ASP A 347 4.02 -15.40 -14.41
N GLU A 348 3.73 -15.12 -15.67
CA GLU A 348 4.53 -15.49 -16.84
C GLU A 348 4.66 -14.30 -17.82
N PRO A 349 5.75 -14.23 -18.64
CA PRO A 349 5.97 -13.13 -19.58
C PRO A 349 4.76 -12.85 -20.48
N GLU A 350 4.14 -13.90 -21.00
CA GLU A 350 3.03 -13.86 -21.96
C GLU A 350 1.76 -13.21 -21.37
N ASN A 351 1.71 -13.06 -20.05
CA ASN A 351 0.64 -12.43 -19.30
C ASN A 351 1.00 -11.02 -18.81
N ILE A 352 2.10 -10.40 -19.28
CA ILE A 352 2.58 -9.12 -18.75
C ILE A 352 2.69 -8.05 -19.84
N LEU A 353 2.18 -6.86 -19.54
CA LEU A 353 2.42 -5.64 -20.32
C LEU A 353 3.25 -4.63 -19.52
N VAL A 354 4.11 -3.90 -20.21
CA VAL A 354 4.82 -2.73 -19.68
C VAL A 354 4.04 -1.48 -20.06
N LEU A 355 3.45 -0.84 -19.06
CA LEU A 355 2.52 0.28 -19.22
C LEU A 355 2.97 1.50 -18.41
N CYS A 356 2.51 2.66 -18.84
CA CYS A 356 2.58 3.86 -18.00
C CYS A 356 1.43 3.83 -16.96
N PRO A 357 1.49 4.61 -15.87
CA PRO A 357 0.49 4.56 -14.79
C PRO A 357 -0.94 4.83 -15.24
N ASN A 358 -1.12 5.69 -16.25
CA ASN A 358 -2.43 5.99 -16.81
C ASN A 358 -3.00 4.73 -17.48
N HIS A 359 -2.28 4.19 -18.48
CA HIS A 359 -2.73 3.01 -19.20
C HIS A 359 -2.75 1.74 -18.34
N HIS A 360 -1.94 1.67 -17.29
CA HIS A 360 -2.03 0.61 -16.27
C HIS A 360 -3.39 0.67 -15.57
N ALA A 361 -3.80 1.86 -15.10
CA ALA A 361 -5.12 2.05 -14.51
C ALA A 361 -6.24 1.79 -15.53
N ASP A 362 -6.09 2.23 -16.79
CA ASP A 362 -7.09 1.97 -17.83
C ASP A 362 -7.27 0.48 -18.12
N PHE A 363 -6.19 -0.30 -18.09
CA PHE A 363 -6.24 -1.74 -18.22
C PHE A 363 -6.93 -2.40 -17.01
N ASP A 364 -6.62 -1.96 -15.78
CA ASP A 364 -7.28 -2.41 -14.55
C ASP A 364 -8.80 -2.14 -14.55
N TYR A 365 -9.21 -1.00 -15.10
CA TYR A 365 -10.61 -0.56 -15.16
C TYR A 365 -11.35 -0.97 -16.44
N GLY A 366 -10.75 -1.80 -17.30
CA GLY A 366 -11.39 -2.26 -18.53
C GLY A 366 -11.67 -1.15 -19.55
N ARG A 367 -10.96 -0.02 -19.49
CA ARG A 367 -11.12 1.14 -20.40
C ARG A 367 -10.34 1.00 -21.70
N LEU A 368 -9.48 -0.01 -21.77
CA LEU A 368 -8.63 -0.37 -22.89
C LEU A 368 -8.77 -1.86 -23.18
N THR A 369 -8.94 -2.25 -24.43
CA THR A 369 -8.87 -3.64 -24.89
C THR A 369 -7.82 -3.79 -25.98
N VAL A 370 -7.34 -5.02 -26.18
CA VAL A 370 -6.39 -5.36 -27.25
C VAL A 370 -6.91 -6.57 -28.00
N ASP A 371 -7.11 -6.43 -29.30
CA ASP A 371 -7.53 -7.54 -30.15
C ASP A 371 -6.47 -8.67 -30.13
N PRO A 372 -6.82 -9.92 -29.77
CA PRO A 372 -5.84 -10.99 -29.61
C PRO A 372 -5.09 -11.35 -30.90
N GLU A 373 -5.74 -11.26 -32.07
CA GLU A 373 -5.12 -11.69 -33.33
C GLU A 373 -4.27 -10.58 -33.96
N THR A 374 -4.77 -9.35 -33.90
CA THR A 374 -4.19 -8.20 -34.57
C THR A 374 -3.41 -7.30 -33.64
N HIS A 375 -3.50 -7.48 -32.32
CA HIS A 375 -2.93 -6.62 -31.28
C HIS A 375 -3.36 -5.14 -31.39
N ARG A 376 -4.48 -4.87 -32.06
CA ARG A 376 -5.03 -3.52 -32.20
C ARG A 376 -5.66 -3.07 -30.88
N VAL A 377 -5.27 -1.90 -30.41
CA VAL A 377 -5.79 -1.28 -29.19
C VAL A 377 -7.14 -0.63 -29.48
N THR A 378 -8.10 -0.83 -28.59
CA THR A 378 -9.34 -0.04 -28.53
C THR A 378 -9.42 0.66 -27.19
N HIS A 379 -9.56 1.99 -27.19
CA HIS A 379 -9.63 2.79 -25.97
C HIS A 379 -10.96 3.54 -25.90
N THR A 380 -11.60 3.50 -24.74
CA THR A 380 -12.96 4.04 -24.56
C THR A 380 -13.08 5.57 -24.61
N TYR A 381 -11.98 6.32 -24.46
CA TYR A 381 -12.01 7.79 -24.35
C TYR A 381 -10.72 8.51 -24.77
N GLU A 382 -9.61 7.79 -25.03
CA GLU A 382 -8.35 8.40 -25.47
C GLU A 382 -8.13 8.15 -26.97
N ASP A 383 -8.65 9.06 -27.81
CA ASP A 383 -8.57 8.98 -29.27
C ASP A 383 -7.13 8.87 -29.82
N ALA A 384 -6.14 9.34 -29.05
CA ALA A 384 -4.73 9.33 -29.46
C ALA A 384 -4.15 7.91 -29.55
N VAL A 385 -4.69 6.97 -28.77
CA VAL A 385 -4.24 5.58 -28.74
C VAL A 385 -5.31 4.62 -29.26
N ASP A 386 -6.57 5.06 -29.41
CA ASP A 386 -7.63 4.26 -29.99
C ASP A 386 -7.31 3.86 -31.44
N GLY A 387 -7.46 2.58 -31.75
CA GLY A 387 -7.14 2.00 -33.04
C GLY A 387 -5.65 1.91 -33.37
N THR A 388 -4.75 2.20 -32.43
CA THR A 388 -3.31 2.02 -32.64
C THR A 388 -2.90 0.56 -32.48
N GLN A 389 -1.67 0.26 -32.90
CA GLN A 389 -1.07 -1.06 -32.77
C GLN A 389 -0.33 -1.14 -31.43
N LEU A 390 -0.63 -2.15 -30.59
CA LEU A 390 0.16 -2.40 -29.39
C LEU A 390 1.60 -2.71 -29.79
N TYR A 391 2.56 -2.04 -29.15
CA TYR A 391 3.97 -2.31 -29.38
C TYR A 391 4.40 -3.61 -28.68
N ILE A 392 4.91 -4.55 -29.47
CA ILE A 392 5.44 -5.83 -28.99
C ILE A 392 6.89 -5.94 -29.49
N ALA A 393 7.84 -6.04 -28.56
CA ALA A 393 9.26 -6.16 -28.88
C ALA A 393 9.63 -7.63 -29.03
N ASP A 394 10.38 -8.00 -30.07
CA ASP A 394 10.92 -9.37 -30.18
C ASP A 394 11.93 -9.64 -29.03
N PRO A 395 11.87 -10.79 -28.33
CA PRO A 395 11.06 -11.99 -28.60
C PRO A 395 9.81 -12.12 -27.70
N HIS A 396 9.24 -11.02 -27.20
CA HIS A 396 8.04 -11.09 -26.35
C HIS A 396 6.85 -11.62 -27.13
N GLU A 397 6.28 -12.72 -26.65
CA GLU A 397 5.05 -13.32 -27.18
C GLU A 397 3.94 -13.09 -26.16
N LEU A 398 2.85 -12.45 -26.56
CA LEU A 398 1.66 -12.29 -25.72
C LEU A 398 0.73 -13.48 -25.89
N SER A 399 0.03 -13.85 -24.82
CA SER A 399 -0.98 -14.90 -24.88
C SER A 399 -2.33 -14.33 -25.33
N ASP A 400 -2.80 -14.82 -26.47
CA ASP A 400 -4.14 -14.53 -26.99
C ASP A 400 -5.24 -14.90 -25.98
N ASP A 401 -5.03 -15.94 -25.18
CA ASP A 401 -5.97 -16.39 -24.14
C ASP A 401 -6.12 -15.35 -23.02
N HIS A 402 -5.01 -14.72 -22.61
CA HIS A 402 -5.04 -13.68 -21.57
C HIS A 402 -5.69 -12.40 -22.08
N LEU A 403 -5.38 -12.00 -23.32
CA LEU A 403 -6.02 -10.86 -23.99
C LEU A 403 -7.52 -11.08 -24.16
N THR A 404 -7.92 -12.28 -24.62
CA THR A 404 -9.33 -12.67 -24.74
C THR A 404 -10.04 -12.64 -23.39
N TYR A 405 -9.39 -13.15 -22.34
CA TYR A 405 -9.91 -13.14 -20.99
C TYR A 405 -10.13 -11.70 -20.50
N HIS A 406 -9.14 -10.83 -20.64
CA HIS A 406 -9.24 -9.42 -20.24
C HIS A 406 -10.38 -8.71 -20.96
N ASN A 407 -10.43 -8.81 -22.29
CA ASN A 407 -11.45 -8.18 -23.11
C ASN A 407 -12.88 -8.61 -22.73
N ARG A 408 -13.04 -9.87 -22.31
CA ARG A 408 -14.35 -10.44 -21.97
C ARG A 408 -14.76 -10.19 -20.52
N VAL A 409 -13.82 -10.36 -19.58
CA VAL A 409 -14.12 -10.45 -18.14
C VAL A 409 -13.82 -9.16 -17.41
N ILE A 410 -12.86 -8.37 -17.89
CA ILE A 410 -12.46 -7.10 -17.25
C ILE A 410 -13.05 -5.91 -17.99
N ALA A 411 -12.96 -5.89 -19.33
CA ALA A 411 -13.50 -4.81 -20.16
C ALA A 411 -14.94 -5.04 -20.64
N GLY A 412 -15.44 -6.27 -20.56
CA GLY A 412 -16.80 -6.65 -20.97
C GLY A 412 -17.88 -6.44 -19.90
N GLU A 413 -17.51 -5.89 -18.73
CA GLU A 413 -18.41 -5.57 -17.61
C GLU A 413 -18.93 -4.13 -17.64
#